data_AF-A0A7X8CYF5-F1
#
_entry.id   AF-A0A7X8CYF5-F1
#
_cell.length_a   1.000
_cell.length_b   1.000
_cell.length_c   1.000
_cell.angle_alpha   90.00
_cell.angle_beta   90.00
_cell.angle_gamma   90.00
#
_symmetry.space_group_name_H-M   'P 1'
#
loop_
_entity.id
_entity.type
_entity.pdbx_description
1 polymer ?
#
loop_
_entity_poly.entity_id
_entity_poly.type
_entity_poly.pdbx_seq_one_letter_code
_entity_poly.pdbx_strand_id
1 'polypeptide(L)'
;MTLQTALARLDPSRPLPGEAARASMIPEYRRGPRPEDDGEPWREASVLILLYPSDGRAVFPLIQRPPGTGVHAGQVSLPGGSREKGESAWECALREASEELGFDTAGVRMVRELSPLPVPPSRFLVRPFAGTLDARPVFRPAPAEVEECFETSLEELL
;
A
#
# COMPACT_ATOMS: atom_id res chain seq x y z
N MET A 1 -18.95 2.88 4.97
CA MET A 1 -18.94 2.72 3.48
C MET A 1 -18.81 1.24 3.11
N THR A 2 -19.63 0.72 2.17
CA THR A 2 -19.58 -0.68 1.72
C THR A 2 -18.45 -0.95 0.72
N LEU A 3 -18.06 -2.22 0.51
CA LEU A 3 -17.07 -2.60 -0.50
C LEU A 3 -17.46 -2.13 -1.91
N GLN A 4 -18.71 -2.35 -2.33
CA GLN A 4 -19.16 -1.94 -3.67
C GLN A 4 -19.04 -0.43 -3.88
N THR A 5 -19.38 0.37 -2.87
CA THR A 5 -19.21 1.83 -2.92
C THR A 5 -17.74 2.24 -2.99
N ALA A 6 -16.85 1.56 -2.25
CA ALA A 6 -15.41 1.81 -2.31
C ALA A 6 -14.84 1.49 -3.70
N LEU A 7 -15.19 0.35 -4.27
CA LEU A 7 -14.75 -0.07 -5.61
C LEU A 7 -15.24 0.87 -6.71
N ALA A 8 -16.49 1.34 -6.63
CA ALA A 8 -17.04 2.32 -7.58
C ALA A 8 -16.29 3.66 -7.56
N ARG A 9 -15.70 4.05 -6.41
CA ARG A 9 -14.86 5.27 -6.33
C ARG A 9 -13.51 5.10 -7.02
N LEU A 10 -13.06 3.86 -7.20
CA LEU A 10 -11.80 3.51 -7.88
C LEU A 10 -11.99 3.27 -9.39
N ASP A 11 -13.13 3.65 -9.98
CA ASP A 11 -13.40 3.53 -11.42
C ASP A 11 -12.23 4.05 -12.28
N PRO A 12 -11.61 3.19 -13.12
CA PRO A 12 -10.48 3.56 -13.98
C PRO A 12 -10.73 4.75 -14.91
N SER A 13 -12.00 5.03 -15.27
CA SER A 13 -12.37 6.17 -16.12
C SER A 13 -12.21 7.53 -15.43
N ARG A 14 -12.16 7.56 -14.10
CA ARG A 14 -11.95 8.79 -13.32
C ARG A 14 -10.47 9.15 -13.29
N PRO A 15 -10.06 10.41 -13.42
CA PRO A 15 -8.66 10.79 -13.25
C PRO A 15 -8.19 10.56 -11.81
N LEU A 16 -6.93 10.17 -11.64
CA LEU A 16 -6.31 10.13 -10.31
C LEU A 16 -5.91 11.55 -9.89
N PRO A 17 -6.18 11.95 -8.65
CA PRO A 17 -5.81 13.28 -8.17
C PRO A 17 -4.30 13.45 -7.99
N GLY A 18 -3.55 12.34 -7.90
CA GLY A 18 -2.08 12.30 -7.91
C GLY A 18 -1.43 13.31 -6.97
N GLU A 19 -0.59 14.18 -7.53
CA GLU A 19 0.15 15.20 -6.78
C GLU A 19 -0.76 16.18 -6.04
N ALA A 20 -1.94 16.50 -6.57
CA ALA A 20 -2.87 17.43 -5.91
C ALA A 20 -3.37 16.88 -4.57
N ALA A 21 -3.75 15.59 -4.53
CA ALA A 21 -4.11 14.91 -3.29
C ALA A 21 -2.91 14.70 -2.36
N ARG A 22 -1.73 14.44 -2.92
CA ARG A 22 -0.51 14.35 -2.12
C ARG A 22 -0.21 15.68 -1.42
N ALA A 23 -0.25 16.78 -2.16
CA ALA A 23 0.03 18.13 -1.65
C ALA A 23 -0.95 18.56 -0.55
N SER A 24 -2.22 18.13 -0.62
CA SER A 24 -3.19 18.41 0.44
C SER A 24 -2.94 17.61 1.73
N MET A 25 -2.31 16.44 1.64
CA MET A 25 -2.08 15.52 2.77
C MET A 25 -0.65 15.56 3.34
N ILE A 26 0.29 16.23 2.67
CA ILE A 26 1.67 16.35 3.15
C ILE A 26 1.71 17.17 4.46
N PRO A 27 2.31 16.62 5.54
CA PRO A 27 2.55 17.36 6.77
C PRO A 27 3.41 18.60 6.51
N GLU A 28 3.14 19.69 7.23
CA GLU A 28 3.80 20.99 7.01
C GLU A 28 5.34 20.89 7.04
N TYR A 29 5.90 20.13 7.99
CA TYR A 29 7.35 19.93 8.12
C TYR A 29 8.00 19.19 6.93
N ARG A 30 7.21 18.56 6.05
CA ARG A 30 7.68 17.90 4.82
C ARG A 30 7.51 18.76 3.56
N ARG A 31 6.98 19.98 3.66
CA ARG A 31 6.81 20.90 2.50
C ARG A 31 8.10 21.58 2.04
N GLY A 32 9.25 21.22 2.63
CA GLY A 32 10.57 21.71 2.26
C GLY A 32 11.09 21.16 0.92
N PRO A 33 12.25 21.65 0.46
CA PRO A 33 12.88 21.17 -0.77
C PRO A 33 13.06 19.65 -0.69
N ARG A 34 12.60 18.95 -1.73
CA ARG A 34 12.85 17.52 -1.92
C ARG A 34 14.38 17.34 -1.99
N PRO A 35 14.99 16.31 -1.37
CA PRO A 35 16.40 16.04 -1.58
C PRO A 35 16.69 16.06 -3.08
N GLU A 36 17.76 16.76 -3.44
CA GLU A 36 18.15 16.96 -4.84
C GLU A 36 18.17 15.63 -5.57
N ASP A 37 17.67 15.63 -6.81
CA ASP A 37 17.85 14.51 -7.72
C ASP A 37 19.35 14.41 -8.00
N ASP A 38 20.02 13.55 -7.25
CA ASP A 38 21.45 13.23 -7.40
C ASP A 38 21.74 12.49 -8.71
N GLY A 39 20.72 12.27 -9.55
CA GLY A 39 20.80 11.59 -10.84
C GLY A 39 20.77 10.06 -10.71
N GLU A 40 20.74 9.53 -9.48
CA GLU A 40 20.69 8.10 -9.23
C GLU A 40 19.27 7.55 -9.37
N PRO A 41 19.07 6.41 -10.05
CA PRO A 41 17.74 5.85 -10.27
C PRO A 41 17.06 5.49 -8.94
N TRP A 42 15.77 5.76 -8.87
CA TRP A 42 14.93 5.35 -7.73
C TRP A 42 14.77 3.82 -7.74
N ARG A 43 14.83 3.21 -6.55
CA ARG A 43 14.46 1.80 -6.41
C ARG A 43 12.96 1.65 -6.61
N GLU A 44 12.54 0.57 -7.24
CA GLU A 44 11.12 0.29 -7.46
C GLU A 44 10.55 -0.49 -6.27
N ALA A 45 9.37 -0.09 -5.79
CA ALA A 45 8.63 -0.80 -4.75
C ALA A 45 7.14 -0.78 -5.07
N SER A 46 6.39 -1.73 -4.55
CA SER A 46 4.94 -1.79 -4.73
C SER A 46 4.22 -2.08 -3.43
N VAL A 47 3.04 -1.51 -3.24
CA VAL A 47 2.21 -1.71 -2.04
C VAL A 47 0.78 -2.07 -2.43
N LEU A 48 0.12 -2.86 -1.58
CA LEU A 48 -1.24 -3.34 -1.81
C LEU A 48 -2.22 -2.74 -0.80
N ILE A 49 -3.25 -2.04 -1.30
CA ILE A 49 -4.46 -1.70 -0.56
C ILE A 49 -5.48 -2.81 -0.87
N LEU A 50 -5.49 -3.85 -0.03
CA LEU A 50 -6.38 -5.01 -0.22
C LEU A 50 -7.76 -4.74 0.41
N LEU A 51 -8.76 -4.47 -0.41
CA LEU A 51 -10.13 -4.19 0.03
C LEU A 51 -11.00 -5.46 0.05
N TYR A 52 -11.63 -5.74 1.18
CA TYR A 52 -12.60 -6.84 1.32
C TYR A 52 -13.74 -6.44 2.26
N PRO A 53 -14.86 -7.20 2.26
CA PRO A 53 -15.98 -6.90 3.12
C PRO A 53 -15.75 -7.46 4.53
N SER A 54 -16.02 -6.66 5.56
CA SER A 54 -16.17 -7.10 6.95
C SER A 54 -17.29 -6.30 7.60
N ASP A 55 -18.26 -6.98 8.23
CA ASP A 55 -19.40 -6.36 8.92
C ASP A 55 -20.12 -5.27 8.10
N GLY A 56 -20.29 -5.54 6.79
CA GLY A 56 -20.94 -4.63 5.84
C GLY A 56 -20.08 -3.43 5.39
N ARG A 57 -18.83 -3.35 5.83
CA ARG A 57 -17.89 -2.26 5.53
C ARG A 57 -16.77 -2.71 4.60
N ALA A 58 -16.22 -1.77 3.83
CA ALA A 58 -14.95 -1.96 3.14
C ALA A 58 -13.80 -1.76 4.14
N VAL A 59 -13.04 -2.82 4.36
CA VAL A 59 -11.86 -2.82 5.25
C VAL A 59 -10.62 -3.22 4.49
N PHE A 60 -9.45 -2.89 5.05
CA PHE A 60 -8.16 -3.30 4.52
C PHE A 60 -7.12 -3.42 5.65
N PRO A 61 -6.06 -4.22 5.45
CA PRO A 61 -5.03 -4.43 6.45
C PRO A 61 -3.97 -3.34 6.38
N LEU A 62 -3.42 -3.03 7.55
CA LEU A 62 -2.19 -2.29 7.76
C LEU A 62 -1.25 -3.15 8.61
N ILE A 63 0.04 -2.91 8.45
CA ILE A 63 1.07 -3.56 9.25
C ILE A 63 1.85 -2.54 10.05
N GLN A 64 2.27 -2.92 11.24
CA GLN A 64 3.37 -2.27 11.94
C GLN A 64 4.64 -3.06 11.66
N ARG A 65 5.66 -2.37 11.14
CA ARG A 65 6.96 -2.96 10.90
C ARG A 65 7.70 -3.20 12.23
N PRO A 66 8.48 -4.28 12.37
CA PRO A 66 9.27 -4.55 13.56
C PRO A 66 10.15 -3.36 13.96
N PRO A 67 10.38 -3.16 15.27
CA PRO A 67 11.36 -2.19 15.74
C PRO A 67 12.78 -2.60 15.29
N GLY A 68 13.67 -1.63 15.10
CA GLY A 68 15.01 -1.91 14.58
C GLY A 68 15.71 -0.67 14.02
N THR A 69 16.79 -0.90 13.27
CA THR A 69 17.65 0.16 12.71
C THR A 69 17.31 0.55 11.27
N GLY A 70 16.31 -0.12 10.67
CA GLY A 70 15.84 0.20 9.32
C GLY A 70 15.16 1.56 9.24
N VAL A 71 15.21 2.20 8.07
CA VAL A 71 14.66 3.55 7.80
C VAL A 71 13.20 3.71 8.24
N HIS A 72 12.42 2.64 8.14
CA HIS A 72 10.98 2.62 8.45
C HIS A 72 10.63 1.74 9.65
N ALA A 73 11.59 1.40 10.50
CA ALA A 73 11.36 0.53 11.66
C ALA A 73 10.28 1.11 12.59
N GLY A 74 9.38 0.24 13.10
CA GLY A 74 8.27 0.62 13.98
C GLY A 74 7.13 1.39 13.32
N GLN A 75 7.23 1.75 12.03
CA GLN A 75 6.20 2.54 11.34
C GLN A 75 5.01 1.67 10.93
N VAL A 76 3.83 2.28 10.89
CA VAL A 76 2.64 1.73 10.26
C VAL A 76 2.72 1.94 8.75
N SER A 77 2.46 0.89 7.97
CA SER A 77 2.45 0.94 6.51
C SER A 77 1.38 0.06 5.89
N LEU A 78 1.12 0.29 4.60
CA LEU A 78 0.48 -0.72 3.77
C LEU A 78 1.44 -1.92 3.59
N PRO A 79 0.91 -3.13 3.38
CA PRO A 79 1.72 -4.27 2.98
C PRO A 79 2.40 -4.03 1.63
N GLY A 80 3.65 -4.47 1.50
CA GLY A 80 4.43 -4.30 0.28
C GLY A 80 5.92 -4.07 0.52
N GLY A 81 6.68 -4.07 -0.57
CA GLY A 81 8.13 -3.98 -0.49
C GLY A 81 8.82 -3.79 -1.84
N SER A 82 10.06 -4.25 -1.93
CA SER A 82 10.96 -3.95 -3.05
C SER A 82 10.65 -4.84 -4.23
N ARG A 83 10.63 -4.26 -5.44
CA ARG A 83 10.45 -5.06 -6.66
C ARG A 83 11.72 -5.84 -6.99
N GLU A 84 11.55 -7.13 -7.25
CA GLU A 84 12.59 -8.02 -7.73
C GLU A 84 12.76 -7.97 -9.26
N LYS A 85 13.86 -8.54 -9.74
CA LYS A 85 14.15 -8.57 -11.18
C LYS A 85 13.30 -9.63 -11.85
N GLY A 86 12.50 -9.22 -12.84
CA GLY A 86 11.71 -10.12 -13.68
C GLY A 86 10.23 -10.17 -13.33
N GLU A 87 9.81 -9.57 -12.21
CA GLU A 87 8.40 -9.41 -11.86
C GLU A 87 7.84 -8.04 -12.28
N SER A 88 6.55 -8.01 -12.59
CA SER A 88 5.76 -6.79 -12.71
C SER A 88 5.55 -6.11 -11.35
N ALA A 89 5.17 -4.84 -11.36
CA ALA A 89 4.86 -4.12 -10.12
C ALA A 89 3.64 -4.71 -9.37
N TRP A 90 2.69 -5.28 -10.09
CA TRP A 90 1.54 -5.95 -9.48
C TRP A 90 1.93 -7.27 -8.81
N GLU A 91 2.74 -8.09 -9.49
CA GLU A 91 3.26 -9.34 -8.91
C GLU A 91 4.07 -9.07 -7.65
N CYS A 92 4.90 -8.02 -7.65
CA CYS A 92 5.60 -7.53 -6.47
C CYS A 92 4.64 -7.20 -5.31
N ALA A 93 3.59 -6.42 -5.57
CA ALA A 93 2.62 -6.04 -4.54
C ALA A 93 1.92 -7.27 -3.93
N LEU A 94 1.60 -8.27 -4.75
CA LEU A 94 0.97 -9.52 -4.30
C LEU A 94 1.95 -10.41 -3.52
N ARG A 95 3.17 -10.59 -4.02
CA ARG A 95 4.22 -11.40 -3.39
C ARG A 95 4.53 -10.86 -2.00
N GLU A 96 4.90 -9.58 -1.91
CA GLU A 96 5.27 -8.93 -0.65
C GLU A 96 4.11 -8.95 0.35
N ALA A 97 2.88 -8.65 -0.08
CA ALA A 97 1.73 -8.73 0.82
C ALA A 97 1.46 -10.17 1.30
N SER A 98 1.70 -11.19 0.47
CA SER A 98 1.59 -12.59 0.86
C SER A 98 2.71 -13.03 1.81
N GLU A 99 3.93 -12.55 1.60
CA GLU A 99 5.07 -12.79 2.49
C GLU A 99 4.84 -12.18 3.88
N GLU A 100 4.39 -10.92 3.94
CA GLU A 100 4.14 -10.20 5.19
C GLU A 100 2.89 -10.72 5.93
N LEU A 101 1.80 -11.05 5.21
CA LEU A 101 0.50 -11.36 5.82
C LEU A 101 0.04 -12.82 5.67
N GLY A 102 0.75 -13.67 4.94
CA GLY A 102 0.53 -15.12 4.88
C GLY A 102 -0.82 -15.58 4.33
N PHE A 103 -1.41 -14.85 3.39
CA PHE A 103 -2.70 -15.19 2.76
C PHE A 103 -2.55 -15.60 1.28
N ASP A 104 -3.55 -16.32 0.77
CA ASP A 104 -3.63 -16.73 -0.63
C ASP A 104 -4.02 -15.57 -1.55
N THR A 105 -3.18 -15.30 -2.55
CA THR A 105 -3.36 -14.20 -3.50
C THR A 105 -4.12 -14.61 -4.76
N ALA A 106 -4.42 -15.90 -4.98
CA ALA A 106 -5.04 -16.39 -6.21
C ALA A 106 -6.42 -15.76 -6.51
N GLY A 107 -7.16 -15.37 -5.46
CA GLY A 107 -8.46 -14.69 -5.58
C GLY A 107 -8.38 -13.16 -5.71
N VAL A 108 -7.20 -12.56 -5.56
CA VAL A 108 -7.07 -11.10 -5.52
C VAL A 108 -7.21 -10.53 -6.92
N ARG A 109 -8.22 -9.67 -7.10
CA ARG A 109 -8.45 -8.96 -8.36
C ARG A 109 -7.86 -7.56 -8.26
N MET A 110 -7.01 -7.19 -9.23
CA MET A 110 -6.58 -5.79 -9.36
C MET A 110 -7.80 -4.93 -9.71
N VAL A 111 -8.01 -3.87 -8.93
CA VAL A 111 -9.03 -2.86 -9.19
C VAL A 111 -8.39 -1.69 -9.95
N ARG A 112 -7.25 -1.21 -9.45
CA ARG A 112 -6.59 -0.03 -10.01
C ARG A 112 -5.14 0.15 -9.56
N GLU A 113 -4.26 0.53 -10.48
CA GLU A 113 -2.97 1.16 -10.17
C GLU A 113 -3.19 2.65 -9.84
N LEU A 114 -2.63 3.11 -8.72
CA LEU A 114 -2.71 4.49 -8.26
C LEU A 114 -1.46 5.28 -8.66
N SER A 115 -1.47 6.59 -8.42
CA SER A 115 -0.35 7.47 -8.79
C SER A 115 0.93 7.06 -8.03
N PRO A 116 2.06 6.88 -8.72
CA PRO A 116 3.33 6.58 -8.08
C PRO A 116 3.74 7.64 -7.06
N LEU A 117 4.34 7.21 -5.97
CA LEU A 117 4.74 8.04 -4.84
C LEU A 117 6.25 7.88 -4.58
N PRO A 118 7.07 8.89 -4.90
CA PRO A 118 8.48 8.84 -4.52
C PRO A 118 8.64 9.12 -3.02
N VAL A 119 9.26 8.19 -2.30
CA VAL A 119 9.53 8.17 -0.86
C VAL A 119 11.02 8.46 -0.60
N PRO A 120 11.40 9.73 -0.33
CA PRO A 120 12.81 10.12 -0.31
C PRO A 120 13.69 9.44 0.75
N PRO A 121 13.24 9.22 2.01
CA PRO A 121 14.10 8.61 3.04
C PRO A 121 14.71 7.25 2.66
N SER A 122 14.01 6.49 1.82
CA SER A 122 14.43 5.17 1.35
C SER A 122 14.73 5.11 -0.15
N ARG A 123 14.61 6.24 -0.86
CA ARG A 123 14.77 6.36 -2.32
C ARG A 123 13.95 5.34 -3.14
N PHE A 124 12.72 5.07 -2.69
CA PHE A 124 11.78 4.20 -3.41
C PHE A 124 10.78 5.02 -4.22
N LEU A 125 10.58 4.65 -5.48
CA LEU A 125 9.38 5.00 -6.24
C LEU A 125 8.33 3.92 -5.97
N VAL A 126 7.40 4.22 -5.07
CA VAL A 126 6.37 3.27 -4.66
C VAL A 126 5.20 3.33 -5.64
N ARG A 127 4.78 2.18 -6.17
CA ARG A 127 3.56 2.01 -6.96
C ARG A 127 2.45 1.39 -6.09
N PRO A 128 1.41 2.16 -5.71
CA PRO A 128 0.31 1.63 -4.94
C PRO A 128 -0.73 0.98 -5.84
N PHE A 129 -1.22 -0.19 -5.45
CA PHE A 129 -2.31 -0.88 -6.12
C PHE A 129 -3.49 -1.06 -5.18
N ALA A 130 -4.70 -0.78 -5.67
CA ALA A 130 -5.92 -1.24 -5.02
C ALA A 130 -6.29 -2.62 -5.58
N GLY A 131 -6.38 -3.61 -4.71
CA GLY A 131 -6.85 -4.96 -5.00
C GLY A 131 -8.11 -5.29 -4.20
N THR A 132 -8.82 -6.34 -4.57
CA THR A 132 -10.01 -6.77 -3.82
C THR A 132 -10.18 -8.27 -3.73
N LEU A 133 -10.78 -8.70 -2.62
CA LEU A 133 -11.32 -10.04 -2.38
C LEU A 133 -12.81 -9.95 -2.05
N ASP A 134 -13.56 -10.96 -2.44
CA ASP A 134 -15.01 -11.04 -2.16
C ASP A 134 -15.31 -11.46 -0.71
N ALA A 135 -14.30 -11.91 0.04
CA ALA A 135 -14.38 -12.29 1.44
C ALA A 135 -13.12 -11.87 2.21
N ARG A 136 -13.25 -11.72 3.54
CA ARG A 136 -12.11 -11.43 4.43
C ARG A 136 -11.12 -12.62 4.41
N PRO A 137 -9.85 -12.40 4.05
CA PRO A 137 -8.83 -13.45 4.09
C PRO A 137 -8.46 -13.78 5.55
N VAL A 138 -7.86 -14.96 5.74
CA VAL A 138 -7.23 -15.33 7.01
C VAL A 138 -5.76 -14.93 6.94
N PHE A 139 -5.36 -13.95 7.74
CA PHE A 139 -3.96 -13.53 7.82
C PHE A 139 -3.15 -14.40 8.78
N ARG A 140 -1.88 -14.60 8.42
CA ARG A 140 -0.83 -15.23 9.21
C ARG A 140 0.42 -14.35 9.11
N PRO A 141 0.47 -13.23 9.86
CA PRO A 141 1.56 -12.28 9.75
C PRO A 141 2.92 -12.92 10.02
N ALA A 142 3.92 -12.59 9.18
CA ALA A 142 5.28 -13.08 9.34
C ALA A 142 6.00 -12.30 10.44
N PRO A 143 6.37 -12.90 11.58
CA PRO A 143 6.92 -12.17 12.73
C PRO A 143 8.30 -11.53 12.47
N ALA A 144 8.99 -11.96 11.41
CA ALA A 144 10.25 -11.34 10.99
C ALA A 144 10.04 -9.96 10.32
N GLU A 145 8.83 -9.69 9.82
CA GLU A 145 8.53 -8.52 8.98
C GLU A 145 7.33 -7.71 9.47
N VAL A 146 6.49 -8.30 10.33
CA VAL A 146 5.28 -7.69 10.88
C VAL A 146 5.25 -7.90 12.40
N GLU A 147 5.33 -6.79 13.12
CA GLU A 147 5.12 -6.75 14.59
C GLU A 147 3.62 -6.91 14.91
N GLU A 148 2.79 -6.16 14.20
CA GLU A 148 1.34 -6.16 14.38
C GLU A 148 0.63 -6.03 13.03
N CYS A 149 -0.47 -6.76 12.85
CA CYS A 149 -1.37 -6.60 11.72
C CYS A 149 -2.74 -6.17 12.25
N PHE A 150 -3.27 -5.07 11.74
CA PHE A 150 -4.58 -4.57 12.13
C PHE A 150 -5.36 -4.13 10.90
N GLU A 151 -6.68 -4.08 11.03
CA GLU A 151 -7.59 -3.74 9.95
C GLU A 151 -8.31 -2.44 10.28
N THR A 152 -8.49 -1.58 9.29
CA THR A 152 -9.27 -0.35 9.43
C THR A 152 -10.27 -0.24 8.29
N SER A 153 -11.38 0.45 8.54
CA SER A 153 -12.35 0.75 7.50
C SER A 153 -11.95 2.00 6.73
N LEU A 154 -12.22 2.05 5.42
CA LEU A 154 -11.98 3.27 4.63
C LEU A 154 -12.74 4.49 5.18
N GLU A 155 -13.84 4.27 5.90
CA GLU A 155 -14.65 5.31 6.51
C GLU A 155 -14.00 5.95 7.74
N GLU A 156 -13.09 5.25 8.45
CA GLU A 156 -12.33 5.86 9.56
C GLU A 156 -11.30 6.89 9.08
N LEU A 157 -10.95 6.86 7.79
CA LEU A 157 -9.93 7.72 7.18
C LEU A 157 -10.50 8.88 6.34
N LEU A 158 -11.84 8.98 6.23
CA LEU A 158 -12.56 9.97 5.42
C LEU A 158 -13.40 10.90 6.30
#